data_AF-A0A7V7E9S3-F1
#
_entry.id   AF-A0A7V7E9S3-F1
#
_cell.length_a   1.000
_cell.length_b   1.000
_cell.length_c   1.000
_cell.angle_alpha   90.00
_cell.angle_beta   90.00
_cell.angle_gamma   90.00
#
_symmetry.space_group_name_H-M   'P 1'
#
loop_
_entity.id
_entity.type
_entity.pdbx_description
1 polymer ?
#
loop_
_entity_poly.entity_id
_entity_poly.type
_entity_poly.pdbx_seq_one_letter_code
_entity_poly.pdbx_strand_id
1 'polypeptide(L)' 'MANLLARLAESVFWLARYMERVENMARILDVTETFARDRSGRNWLSVVQINSDDRRFFAQHPTASAEAVLEFYLL' A
#
# COMPACT_ATOMS: atom_id res chain seq x y z
N MET A 1 -18.00 -32.25 8.24
CA MET A 1 -16.92 -31.61 9.05
C MET A 1 -15.70 -31.21 8.21
N ALA A 2 -15.16 -32.07 7.33
CA ALA A 2 -13.98 -31.73 6.50
C ALA A 2 -14.14 -30.49 5.60
N ASN A 3 -15.35 -30.25 5.06
CA ASN A 3 -15.65 -29.06 4.24
C ASN A 3 -15.49 -27.73 5.03
N LEU A 4 -15.90 -27.70 6.30
CA LEU A 4 -15.75 -26.53 7.18
C LEU A 4 -14.27 -26.25 7.49
N LEU A 5 -13.46 -27.29 7.70
CA LEU A 5 -12.02 -27.15 7.92
C LEU A 5 -11.29 -26.66 6.67
N ALA A 6 -11.66 -27.17 5.49
CA ALA A 6 -11.08 -26.73 4.21
C ALA A 6 -11.34 -25.24 3.93
N ARG A 7 -12.58 -24.78 4.15
CA ARG A 7 -12.95 -23.36 3.98
C ARG A 7 -12.25 -22.44 4.97
N LEU A 8 -12.08 -22.88 6.21
CA LEU A 8 -11.33 -22.12 7.21
C LEU A 8 -9.85 -22.01 6.81
N ALA A 9 -9.24 -23.11 6.37
CA ALA A 9 -7.85 -23.12 5.91
C ALA A 9 -7.65 -22.16 4.72
N GLU A 10 -8.57 -22.15 3.76
CA GLU A 10 -8.55 -21.21 2.63
C GLU A 10 -8.68 -19.76 3.09
N SER A 11 -9.59 -19.48 4.03
CA SER A 11 -9.78 -18.13 4.57
C SER A 11 -8.53 -17.61 5.27
N VAL A 12 -7.89 -18.44 6.10
CA VAL A 12 -6.64 -18.09 6.80
C VAL A 12 -5.49 -17.92 5.83
N PHE A 13 -5.39 -18.76 4.79
CA PHE A 13 -4.39 -18.62 3.74
C PHE A 13 -4.48 -17.26 3.07
N TRP A 14 -5.68 -16.86 2.62
CA TRP A 14 -5.86 -15.56 1.98
C TRP A 14 -5.62 -14.40 2.96
N LEU A 15 -6.07 -14.52 4.21
CA LEU A 15 -5.81 -13.52 5.24
C LEU A 15 -4.30 -13.29 5.43
N ALA A 16 -3.50 -14.37 5.51
CA ALA A 16 -2.05 -14.27 5.63
C ALA A 16 -1.44 -13.54 4.42
N ARG A 17 -1.89 -13.85 3.19
CA ARG A 17 -1.44 -13.15 1.98
C ARG A 17 -1.83 -11.68 1.95
N TYR A 18 -2.99 -11.32 2.48
CA TYR A 18 -3.40 -9.91 2.61
C TYR A 18 -2.57 -9.19 3.69
N MET A 19 -2.31 -9.84 4.83
CA MET A 19 -1.43 -9.31 5.88
C MET A 19 -0.03 -9.01 5.35
N GLU A 20 0.58 -9.95 4.63
CA GLU A 20 1.91 -9.75 4.01
C GLU A 20 1.91 -8.56 3.02
N ARG A 21 0.84 -8.41 2.24
CA ARG A 21 0.70 -7.27 1.31
C ARG A 21 0.59 -5.94 2.05
N VAL A 22 -0.20 -5.89 3.13
CA VAL A 22 -0.35 -4.69 3.97
C VAL A 22 0.98 -4.33 4.62
N GLU A 23 1.72 -5.31 5.15
CA GLU A 23 3.06 -5.10 5.71
C GLU A 23 4.04 -4.56 4.66
N ASN A 24 4.02 -5.12 3.45
CA ASN A 24 4.85 -4.63 2.35
C ASN A 24 4.54 -3.17 2.00
N MET A 25 3.25 -2.79 1.95
CA MET A 25 2.83 -1.41 1.71
C MET A 25 3.31 -0.48 2.84
N ALA A 26 3.09 -0.86 4.10
CA ALA A 26 3.53 -0.09 5.26
C ALA A 26 5.04 0.16 5.25
N ARG A 27 5.85 -0.85 4.89
CA ARG A 27 7.31 -0.73 4.76
C ARG A 27 7.71 0.26 3.67
N ILE A 28 7.04 0.25 2.51
CA ILE A 28 7.32 1.20 1.42
C ILE A 28 7.01 2.63 1.88
N LEU A 29 5.88 2.84 2.55
CA LEU A 29 5.48 4.16 3.07
C LEU A 29 6.46 4.68 4.13
N ASP A 30 6.87 3.84 5.08
CA ASP A 30 7.81 4.20 6.15
C ASP A 30 9.20 4.59 5.61
N VAL A 31 9.72 3.81 4.65
CA VAL A 31 10.98 4.13 3.98
C VAL A 31 10.86 5.45 3.20
N THR A 32 9.76 5.64 2.47
CA THR A 32 9.52 6.87 1.69
C THR A 32 9.46 8.10 2.60
N GLU A 33 8.77 8.01 3.74
CA GLU A 33 8.72 9.09 4.73
C GLU A 33 10.11 9.41 5.31
N THR A 34 10.91 8.38 5.60
CA THR A 34 12.29 8.57 6.08
C THR A 34 13.12 9.35 5.08
N PHE A 35 13.05 9.01 3.78
CA PHE A 35 13.77 9.73 2.73
C PHE A 35 13.19 11.12 2.43
N ALA A 36 11.87 11.31 2.54
CA ALA A 36 11.22 12.59 2.29
C ALA A 36 11.63 13.68 3.29
N ARG A 37 12.07 13.30 4.49
CA ARG A 37 12.61 14.19 5.52
C ARG A 37 14.02 14.67 5.22
N ASP A 38 14.80 13.88 4.48
CA ASP A 38 16.13 14.26 4.05
C ASP A 38 16.03 15.08 2.74
N ARG A 39 16.64 16.26 2.72
CA ARG A 39 16.26 17.44 1.91
C ARG A 39 16.27 17.30 0.36
N SER A 40 16.54 16.11 -0.18
CA SER A 40 16.79 15.86 -1.61
C SER A 40 15.59 15.41 -2.46
N GLY A 41 14.40 15.21 -1.90
CA GLY A 41 13.21 15.03 -2.76
C GLY A 41 12.02 14.41 -2.08
N ARG A 42 10.92 15.16 -2.04
CA ARG A 42 9.57 14.65 -1.75
C ARG A 42 9.08 13.80 -2.93
N ASN A 43 9.63 12.60 -3.11
CA ASN A 43 9.26 11.71 -4.21
C ASN A 43 8.15 10.73 -3.80
N TRP A 44 7.04 11.26 -3.29
CA TRP A 44 5.88 10.43 -2.95
C TRP A 44 5.22 9.81 -4.19
N LEU A 45 5.45 10.38 -5.37
CA LEU A 45 5.02 9.82 -6.64
C LEU A 45 5.59 8.42 -6.90
N SER A 46 6.81 8.12 -6.44
CA SER A 46 7.39 6.78 -6.67
C SER A 46 6.61 5.66 -5.99
N VAL A 47 5.91 5.95 -4.88
CA VAL A 47 5.03 4.97 -4.21
C VAL A 47 3.83 4.62 -5.10
N VAL A 48 3.27 5.60 -5.81
CA VAL A 48 2.17 5.37 -6.75
C VAL A 48 2.67 4.59 -7.97
N GLN A 49 3.84 4.97 -8.51
CA GLN A 49 4.42 4.36 -9.71
C GLN A 49 4.86 2.91 -9.50
N ILE A 50 5.47 2.57 -8.35
CA ILE A 50 5.90 1.19 -8.08
C ILE A 50 4.70 0.22 -7.99
N ASN A 51 3.53 0.74 -7.60
CA ASN A 51 2.28 -0.01 -7.59
C ASN A 51 1.48 0.11 -8.90
N SER A 52 1.98 0.87 -9.89
CA SER A 52 1.30 1.13 -11.17
C SER A 52 -0.11 1.70 -11.02
N ASP A 53 -0.34 2.51 -9.98
CA ASP A 53 -1.66 3.06 -9.64
C ASP A 53 -1.93 4.45 -10.22
N ASP A 54 -1.04 5.00 -11.06
CA ASP A 54 -1.08 6.38 -11.56
C ASP A 54 -2.47 6.81 -12.02
N ARG A 55 -3.13 5.99 -12.85
CA ARG A 55 -4.47 6.30 -13.36
C ARG A 55 -5.53 6.39 -12.25
N ARG A 56 -5.50 5.47 -11.27
CA ARG A 56 -6.45 5.45 -10.15
C ARG A 56 -6.18 6.59 -9.17
N PHE A 57 -4.91 6.87 -8.92
CA PHE A 57 -4.47 7.92 -8.03
C PHE A 57 -4.84 9.31 -8.57
N PHE A 58 -4.42 9.62 -9.81
CA PHE A 58 -4.66 10.93 -10.42
C PHE A 58 -6.13 11.19 -10.81
N ALA A 59 -6.98 10.17 -10.78
CA ALA A 59 -8.43 10.36 -10.87
C ALA A 59 -9.03 11.03 -9.62
N GLN A 60 -8.37 10.92 -8.46
CA GLN A 60 -8.87 11.37 -7.16
C GLN A 60 -7.98 12.46 -6.55
N HIS A 61 -6.67 12.41 -6.79
CA HIS A 61 -5.69 13.33 -6.21
C HIS A 61 -4.87 14.03 -7.31
N PRO A 62 -4.95 15.36 -7.45
CA PRO A 62 -4.22 16.11 -8.49
C PRO A 62 -2.69 16.06 -8.35
N THR A 63 -2.19 15.87 -7.12
CA THR A 63 -0.76 15.92 -6.80
C THR A 63 -0.39 14.80 -5.84
N ALA A 64 0.75 14.14 -6.08
CA ALA A 64 1.30 13.13 -5.19
C ALA A 64 2.02 13.77 -3.99
N SER A 65 1.26 14.41 -3.09
CA SER A 65 1.76 14.83 -1.77
C SER A 65 1.79 13.64 -0.81
N ALA A 66 2.54 13.75 0.29
CA ALA A 66 2.55 12.73 1.34
C ALA A 66 1.14 12.41 1.84
N GLU A 67 0.37 13.45 2.14
CA GLU A 67 -1.02 13.34 2.61
C GLU A 67 -1.91 12.60 1.61
N ALA A 68 -1.87 12.99 0.32
CA ALA A 68 -2.68 12.35 -0.70
C ALA A 68 -2.32 10.89 -0.93
N VAL A 69 -1.02 10.54 -0.88
CA VAL A 69 -0.57 9.15 -1.02
C VAL A 69 -0.97 8.30 0.20
N LEU A 70 -0.85 8.86 1.41
CA LEU A 70 -1.30 8.19 2.63
C LEU A 70 -2.82 7.99 2.63
N GLU A 71 -3.58 9.01 2.23
CA GLU A 71 -5.03 8.92 2.07
C GLU A 71 -5.40 7.79 1.09
N PHE A 72 -4.80 7.77 -0.11
CA PHE A 72 -5.13 6.79 -1.14
C PHE A 72 -4.82 5.32 -0.76
N TYR A 73 -3.78 5.07 0.03
CA TYR A 73 -3.35 3.71 0.39
C TYR A 73 -3.86 3.22 1.75
N LEU A 74 -4.30 4.12 2.63
CA LEU A 74 -4.72 3.77 4.00
C LEU A 74 -6.22 3.98 4.27
N LEU A 75 -6.92 4.76 3.44
CA LEU A 75 -8.35 5.07 3.57
C LEU A 75 -9.14 4.65 2.33
#